data_AF-A0A411MK28-F1
#
_entry.id   AF-A0A411MK28-F1
#
_cell.length_a   1.000
_cell.length_b   1.000
_cell.length_c   1.000
_cell.angle_alpha   90.00
_cell.angle_beta   90.00
_cell.angle_gamma   90.00
#
_symmetry.space_group_name_H-M   'P 1'
#
loop_
_entity.id
_entity.type
_entity.pdbx_description
1 polymer ?
#
loop_
_entity_poly.entity_id
_entity_poly.type
_entity_poly.pdbx_seq_one_letter_code
_entity_poly.pdbx_strand_id
1 'polypeptide(L)'
;MQLMHGLRMCGVALLLAVAAGCKSYTQKGAEGLPNSATAGIEAIEKTFTIASVDGEDTLYVLYTQRTAYRLTAGPHRLEVKKWMGTRASRPMFRDVNLVAGREYGMKYVPSEDWWDFKIVDMQTGERVDTPAAP
;
A
#
# COMPACT_ATOMS: atom_id res chain seq x y z
N MET A 1 23.82 34.89 36.42
CA MET A 1 22.45 34.56 36.89
C MET A 1 21.53 34.52 35.69
N GLN A 2 20.51 33.65 35.74
CA GLN A 2 19.43 33.41 34.76
C GLN A 2 19.77 32.36 33.67
N LEU A 3 19.47 31.10 33.98
CA LEU A 3 18.25 30.36 33.56
C LEU A 3 18.52 29.68 32.20
N MET A 4 19.09 28.48 32.10
CA MET A 4 18.47 27.20 32.51
C MET A 4 16.95 27.29 32.47
N HIS A 5 16.32 27.10 31.30
CA HIS A 5 14.91 26.62 31.12
C HIS A 5 14.50 26.45 29.63
N GLY A 6 15.42 26.27 28.67
CA GLY A 6 15.06 26.18 27.24
C GLY A 6 15.09 24.79 26.61
N LEU A 7 15.67 23.79 27.28
CA LEU A 7 16.07 22.53 26.66
C LEU A 7 15.14 21.36 27.05
N ARG A 8 13.82 21.53 26.92
CA ARG A 8 12.89 20.40 27.14
C ARG A 8 11.65 20.36 26.25
N MET A 9 11.38 21.41 25.46
CA MET A 9 10.21 21.44 24.56
C MET A 9 10.52 21.25 23.07
N CYS A 10 11.77 21.38 22.62
CA CYS A 10 12.10 21.13 21.20
C CYS A 10 12.18 19.63 20.82
N GLY A 11 12.28 18.72 21.78
CA GLY A 11 12.43 17.28 21.50
C GLY A 11 11.14 16.57 21.05
N VAL A 12 9.97 17.08 21.45
CA VAL A 12 8.68 16.42 21.16
C VAL A 12 8.07 16.89 19.83
N ALA A 13 8.39 18.12 19.39
CA ALA A 13 7.90 18.66 18.12
C ALA A 13 8.58 18.03 16.89
N LEU A 14 9.83 17.55 17.02
CA LEU A 14 10.58 17.00 15.88
C LEU A 14 10.23 15.54 15.56
N LEU A 15 9.66 14.79 16.50
CA LEU A 15 9.30 13.38 16.30
C LEU A 15 7.96 13.18 15.57
N LEU A 16 7.12 14.21 15.48
CA LEU A 16 5.82 14.15 14.78
C LEU A 16 5.90 14.59 13.30
N ALA A 17 7.05 15.12 12.87
CA ALA A 17 7.20 15.70 11.53
C ALA A 17 7.63 14.70 10.43
N VAL A 18 7.86 13.43 10.76
CA VAL A 18 8.28 12.40 9.77
C VAL A 18 7.10 11.56 9.24
N ALA A 19 5.88 11.76 9.75
CA ALA A 19 4.71 10.98 9.35
C ALA A 19 3.94 11.55 8.13
N ALA A 20 4.43 12.65 7.55
CA ALA A 20 3.88 13.20 6.31
C ALA A 20 4.67 12.62 5.11
N GLY A 21 4.26 11.48 4.58
CA GLY A 21 4.84 11.02 3.31
C GLY A 21 4.29 9.75 2.68
N CYS A 22 3.87 8.75 3.45
CA CYS A 22 3.24 7.54 2.91
C CYS A 22 1.94 7.28 3.64
N LYS A 23 0.81 7.57 3.01
CA LYS A 23 -0.50 7.16 3.54
C LYS A 23 -0.61 5.65 3.39
N SER A 24 -0.61 4.92 4.50
CA SER A 24 -0.76 3.46 4.50
C SER A 24 -2.20 3.05 4.77
N TYR A 25 -2.67 2.01 4.10
CA TYR A 25 -3.90 1.31 4.45
C TYR A 25 -3.56 0.07 5.26
N THR A 26 -4.31 -0.18 6.34
CA THR A 26 -4.26 -1.44 7.07
C THR A 26 -5.65 -2.05 7.03
N GLN A 27 -5.75 -3.30 6.58
CA GLN A 27 -7.00 -4.04 6.60
C GLN A 27 -7.45 -4.24 8.04
N LYS A 28 -8.74 -4.12 8.33
CA LYS A 28 -9.30 -4.26 9.68
C LYS A 28 -8.82 -5.53 10.40
N GLY A 29 -8.76 -6.67 9.70
CA GLY A 29 -8.25 -7.93 10.27
C GLY A 29 -6.74 -7.96 10.57
N ALA A 30 -5.98 -7.02 10.01
CA ALA A 30 -4.55 -6.84 10.23
C ALA A 30 -4.23 -5.77 11.28
N GLU A 31 -5.22 -5.00 11.75
CA GLU A 31 -5.01 -3.98 12.78
C GLU A 31 -4.55 -4.60 14.10
N GLY A 32 -3.48 -4.04 14.68
CA GLY A 32 -2.90 -4.53 15.94
C GLY A 32 -2.06 -5.80 15.82
N LEU A 33 -2.00 -6.42 14.64
CA LEU A 33 -1.11 -7.56 14.39
C LEU A 33 0.32 -7.08 14.09
N PRO A 34 1.35 -7.82 14.52
CA PRO A 34 2.73 -7.51 14.15
C PRO A 34 2.98 -7.78 12.66
N ASN A 35 4.04 -7.17 12.13
CA ASN A 35 4.44 -7.37 10.73
C ASN A 35 4.70 -8.85 10.39
N SER A 36 5.17 -9.66 11.34
CA SER A 36 5.38 -11.10 11.17
C SER A 36 4.10 -11.92 10.99
N ALA A 37 2.93 -11.34 11.31
CA ALA A 37 1.61 -11.97 11.20
C ALA A 37 0.76 -11.38 10.05
N THR A 38 1.31 -10.44 9.29
CA THR A 38 0.62 -9.71 8.21
C THR A 38 1.47 -9.74 6.96
N ALA A 39 0.91 -9.29 5.83
CA ALA A 39 1.64 -9.10 4.59
C ALA A 39 1.58 -7.63 4.18
N GLY A 40 2.68 -7.10 3.65
CA GLY A 40 2.72 -5.74 3.12
C GLY A 40 2.76 -5.73 1.60
N ILE A 41 2.07 -4.78 0.98
CA ILE A 41 2.17 -4.49 -0.45
C ILE A 41 2.56 -3.03 -0.61
N GLU A 42 3.63 -2.76 -1.34
CA GLU A 42 4.09 -1.43 -1.69
C GLU A 42 3.80 -1.13 -3.17
N ALA A 43 3.18 0.01 -3.47
CA ALA A 43 3.05 0.53 -4.82
C ALA A 43 4.37 1.16 -5.26
N ILE A 44 5.21 0.35 -5.90
CA ILE A 44 6.49 0.80 -6.47
C ILE A 44 6.21 1.80 -7.60
N GLU A 45 5.21 1.50 -8.43
CA GLU A 45 4.62 2.48 -9.35
C GLU A 45 3.56 3.31 -8.61
N LYS A 46 3.87 4.58 -8.36
CA LYS A 46 3.05 5.48 -7.53
C LYS A 46 1.74 5.89 -8.19
N THR A 47 1.59 5.67 -9.49
CA THR A 47 0.31 5.89 -10.18
C THR A 47 -0.71 4.81 -9.90
N PHE A 48 -0.35 3.70 -9.26
CA PHE A 48 -1.28 2.64 -8.89
C PHE A 48 -1.81 2.78 -7.46
N THR A 49 -3.07 2.40 -7.27
CA THR A 49 -3.73 2.40 -5.97
C THR A 49 -4.66 1.19 -5.87
N ILE A 50 -4.59 0.47 -4.76
CA ILE A 50 -5.56 -0.58 -4.43
C ILE A 50 -6.81 0.11 -3.90
N ALA A 51 -7.85 0.15 -4.73
CA ALA A 51 -9.14 0.79 -4.47
C ALA A 51 -9.99 -0.01 -3.48
N SER A 52 -10.00 -1.35 -3.61
CA SER A 52 -10.67 -2.25 -2.68
C SER A 52 -9.86 -3.53 -2.45
N VAL A 53 -10.05 -4.12 -1.27
CA VAL A 53 -9.51 -5.43 -0.88
C VAL A 53 -10.68 -6.30 -0.48
N ASP A 54 -10.88 -7.42 -1.16
CA ASP A 54 -12.00 -8.35 -0.96
C ASP A 54 -13.38 -7.66 -1.07
N GLY A 55 -13.47 -6.62 -1.91
CA GLY A 55 -14.67 -5.81 -2.09
C GLY A 55 -14.85 -4.67 -1.08
N GLU A 56 -14.02 -4.60 -0.04
CA GLU A 56 -14.04 -3.53 0.95
C GLU A 56 -13.17 -2.34 0.49
N ASP A 57 -13.74 -1.14 0.45
CA ASP A 57 -13.07 0.08 -0.03
C ASP A 57 -11.92 0.50 0.91
N THR A 58 -10.78 0.88 0.34
CA THR A 58 -9.59 1.31 1.10
C THR A 58 -9.62 2.82 1.46
N LEU A 59 -10.78 3.45 1.28
CA LEU A 59 -11.02 4.89 1.29
C LEU A 59 -10.11 5.62 0.29
N TYR A 60 -9.86 5.00 -0.87
CA TYR A 60 -8.88 5.49 -1.84
C TYR A 60 -9.25 6.88 -2.39
N VAL A 61 -10.55 7.21 -2.50
CA VAL A 61 -11.04 8.53 -2.95
C VAL A 61 -10.58 9.64 -2.01
N LEU A 62 -10.44 9.35 -0.71
CA LEU A 62 -9.95 10.30 0.30
C LEU A 62 -8.42 10.36 0.33
N TYR A 63 -7.77 9.32 -0.17
CA TYR A 63 -6.33 9.09 -0.02
C TYR A 63 -5.72 8.64 -1.35
N THR A 64 -5.79 9.51 -2.36
CA THR A 64 -5.40 9.26 -3.77
C THR A 64 -3.90 8.99 -4.01
N GLN A 65 -3.13 8.66 -2.97
CA GLN A 65 -1.68 8.42 -3.03
C GLN A 65 -1.26 7.35 -2.01
N ARG A 66 -2.10 6.35 -1.75
CA ARG A 66 -1.73 5.24 -0.89
C ARG A 66 -0.69 4.37 -1.59
N THR A 67 0.52 4.38 -1.07
CA THR A 67 1.64 3.60 -1.60
C THR A 67 1.96 2.38 -0.76
N ALA A 68 1.36 2.22 0.42
CA ALA A 68 1.61 1.08 1.30
C ALA A 68 0.29 0.49 1.80
N TYR A 69 0.21 -0.83 1.77
CA TYR A 69 -0.96 -1.61 2.18
C TYR A 69 -0.50 -2.72 3.10
N ARG A 70 -1.25 -2.96 4.17
CA ARG A 70 -0.98 -3.99 5.16
C ARG A 70 -2.22 -4.86 5.31
N LEU A 71 -2.12 -6.11 4.89
CA LEU A 71 -3.23 -7.05 4.79
C LEU A 71 -2.98 -8.27 5.68
N THR A 72 -4.02 -9.05 5.95
CA THR A 72 -3.86 -10.38 6.55
C THR A 72 -3.09 -11.30 5.59
N ALA A 73 -2.55 -12.40 6.11
CA ALA A 73 -2.06 -13.46 5.26
C ALA A 73 -3.22 -14.28 4.68
N GLY A 74 -3.03 -14.86 3.51
CA GLY A 74 -4.02 -15.68 2.81
C GLY A 74 -4.46 -15.09 1.47
N PRO A 75 -5.52 -15.65 0.88
CA PRO A 75 -6.04 -15.22 -0.40
C PRO A 75 -6.74 -13.86 -0.30
N HIS A 76 -6.45 -12.97 -1.23
CA HIS A 76 -7.11 -11.68 -1.36
C HIS A 76 -7.42 -11.36 -2.81
N ARG A 77 -8.55 -10.69 -3.04
CA ARG A 77 -8.87 -10.05 -4.32
C ARG A 77 -8.63 -8.55 -4.22
N LEU A 78 -7.81 -8.03 -5.12
CA LEU A 78 -7.42 -6.63 -5.16
C LEU A 78 -8.06 -5.95 -6.36
N GLU A 79 -8.76 -4.84 -6.14
CA GLU A 79 -9.17 -3.93 -7.21
C GLU A 79 -8.13 -2.80 -7.30
N VAL A 80 -7.44 -2.68 -8.43
CA VAL A 80 -6.39 -1.67 -8.63
C VAL A 80 -6.80 -0.68 -9.70
N LYS A 81 -6.52 0.61 -9.44
CA LYS A 81 -6.73 1.70 -10.38
C LYS A 81 -5.41 2.39 -10.69
N LYS A 82 -5.26 2.83 -11.94
CA LYS A 82 -4.17 3.71 -12.37
C LYS A 82 -4.65 5.16 -12.42
N TRP A 83 -3.86 6.06 -11.85
CA TRP A 83 -4.12 7.50 -11.89
C TRP A 83 -3.41 8.17 -13.07
N MET A 84 -4.15 9.03 -13.74
CA MET A 84 -3.68 9.90 -14.83
C MET A 84 -4.07 11.33 -14.47
N GLY A 85 -3.20 12.00 -13.72
CA GLY A 85 -3.53 13.28 -13.07
C GLY A 85 -4.63 13.09 -12.04
N THR A 86 -5.78 13.74 -12.24
CA THR A 86 -6.94 13.70 -11.33
C THR A 86 -7.99 12.65 -11.69
N ARG A 87 -7.74 11.83 -12.71
CA ARG A 87 -8.68 10.78 -13.17
C ARG A 87 -8.11 9.40 -12.89
N ALA A 88 -8.97 8.50 -12.41
CA ALA A 88 -8.66 7.08 -12.28
C ALA A 88 -9.09 6.33 -13.56
N SER A 89 -8.33 5.30 -13.92
CA SER A 89 -8.70 4.36 -14.97
C SER A 89 -9.89 3.49 -14.55
N ARG A 90 -10.43 2.71 -15.51
CA ARG A 90 -11.19 1.51 -15.15
C ARG A 90 -10.33 0.59 -14.28
N PRO A 91 -10.91 -0.10 -13.28
CA PRO A 91 -10.16 -0.97 -12.40
C PRO A 91 -9.66 -2.23 -13.12
N MET A 92 -8.62 -2.82 -12.54
CA MET A 92 -8.17 -4.17 -12.83
C MET A 92 -8.20 -5.01 -11.57
N PHE A 93 -8.57 -6.27 -11.71
CA PHE A 93 -8.63 -7.20 -10.59
C PHE A 93 -7.45 -8.17 -10.62
N ARG A 94 -6.91 -8.42 -9.43
CA ARG A 94 -5.86 -9.42 -9.19
C ARG A 94 -6.19 -10.26 -7.97
N ASP A 95 -6.08 -11.56 -8.13
CA ASP A 95 -6.08 -12.47 -6.99
C ASP A 95 -4.63 -12.71 -6.57
N VAL A 96 -4.38 -12.67 -5.27
CA VAL A 96 -3.07 -12.93 -4.66
C VAL A 96 -3.24 -13.90 -3.49
N ASN A 97 -2.18 -14.64 -3.17
CA ASN A 97 -2.12 -15.41 -1.92
C ASN A 97 -0.91 -14.93 -1.11
N LEU A 98 -1.17 -14.14 -0.06
CA LEU A 98 -0.15 -13.44 0.69
C LEU A 98 0.36 -14.29 1.85
N VAL A 99 1.67 -14.25 2.09
CA VAL A 99 2.32 -14.99 3.17
C VAL A 99 2.67 -14.03 4.30
N ALA A 100 2.42 -14.44 5.54
CA ALA A 100 2.75 -13.66 6.72
C ALA A 100 4.25 -13.34 6.79
N GLY A 101 4.59 -12.10 7.16
CA GLY A 101 5.96 -11.60 7.22
C GLY A 101 6.60 -11.29 5.86
N ARG A 102 5.86 -11.45 4.74
CA ARG A 102 6.34 -11.09 3.41
C ARG A 102 5.94 -9.68 3.02
N GLU A 103 6.79 -9.08 2.20
CA GLU A 103 6.60 -7.77 1.61
C GLU A 103 6.61 -7.92 0.09
N TYR A 104 5.61 -7.32 -0.56
CA TYR A 104 5.34 -7.44 -1.98
C TYR A 104 5.40 -6.08 -2.65
N GLY A 105 5.75 -6.06 -3.93
CA GLY A 105 5.84 -4.86 -4.74
C GLY A 105 4.87 -4.89 -5.91
N MET A 106 4.01 -3.89 -6.01
CA MET A 106 3.15 -3.66 -7.17
C MET A 106 3.91 -2.84 -8.23
N LYS A 107 4.22 -3.47 -9.36
CA LYS A 107 5.07 -2.93 -10.44
C LYS A 107 4.29 -2.76 -11.74
N TYR A 108 4.61 -1.70 -12.47
CA TYR A 108 4.15 -1.51 -13.85
C TYR A 108 4.65 -2.63 -14.76
N VAL A 109 3.77 -3.09 -15.64
CA VAL A 109 4.11 -4.00 -16.74
C VAL A 109 3.85 -3.23 -18.05
N PRO A 110 4.85 -3.10 -18.94
CA PRO A 110 4.64 -2.55 -20.27
C PRO A 110 3.56 -3.35 -21.00
N SER A 111 2.61 -2.66 -21.60
CA SER A 111 1.52 -3.25 -22.38
C SER A 111 1.16 -2.30 -23.51
N GLU A 112 0.82 -2.87 -24.67
CA GLU A 112 0.64 -2.14 -25.94
C GLU A 112 -0.74 -1.49 -26.05
N ASP A 113 -1.79 -2.16 -25.55
CA ASP A 113 -3.19 -1.73 -25.73
C ASP A 113 -3.77 -1.00 -24.52
N TRP A 114 -3.26 -1.33 -23.34
CA TRP A 114 -3.76 -0.83 -22.06
C TRP A 114 -2.65 -0.84 -21.02
N TRP A 115 -2.85 -0.28 -19.83
CA TRP A 115 -1.86 -0.42 -18.76
C TRP A 115 -1.96 -1.81 -18.14
N ASP A 116 -0.86 -2.35 -17.62
CA ASP A 116 -0.91 -3.58 -16.82
C ASP A 116 0.03 -3.47 -15.62
N PHE A 117 -0.13 -4.38 -14.66
CA PHE A 117 0.71 -4.47 -13.48
C PHE A 117 0.84 -5.91 -13.00
N LYS A 118 1.85 -6.11 -12.16
CA LYS A 118 2.10 -7.36 -11.44
C LYS A 118 2.46 -7.07 -10.00
N ILE A 119 2.18 -8.03 -9.13
CA ILE A 119 2.62 -8.05 -7.74
C ILE A 119 3.72 -9.08 -7.64
N VAL A 120 4.86 -8.66 -7.09
CA VAL A 120 6.02 -9.52 -6.93
C VAL A 120 6.40 -9.65 -5.47
N ASP A 121 6.81 -10.83 -5.03
CA ASP A 121 7.51 -10.98 -3.75
C ASP A 121 8.83 -10.20 -3.84
N MET A 122 9.09 -9.28 -2.92
CA MET A 122 10.30 -8.43 -2.99
C MET A 122 11.58 -9.17 -2.61
N GLN A 123 11.48 -10.31 -1.93
CA GLN A 123 12.61 -11.17 -1.59
C GLN A 123 13.01 -12.05 -2.77
N THR A 124 12.06 -12.67 -3.47
CA THR A 124 12.35 -13.62 -4.56
C THR A 124 12.27 -12.98 -5.96
N GLY A 125 11.53 -11.89 -6.11
CA GLY A 125 11.22 -11.26 -7.39
C GLY A 125 10.15 -11.99 -8.21
N GLU A 126 9.60 -13.10 -7.69
CA GLU A 126 8.59 -13.89 -8.37
C GLU A 126 7.24 -13.18 -8.41
N ARG A 127 6.52 -13.33 -9.51
CA ARG A 127 5.15 -12.84 -9.65
C ARG A 127 4.22 -13.72 -8.81
N VAL A 128 3.36 -13.10 -7.99
CA VAL A 128 2.45 -13.79 -7.07
C VAL A 128 0.96 -13.51 -7.33
N ASP A 129 0.66 -12.65 -8.31
CA ASP A 129 -0.71 -12.34 -8.72
C ASP A 129 -1.17 -13.12 -9.95
N THR A 130 -2.47 -13.39 -10.01
CA THR A 130 -3.16 -13.87 -11.21
C THR A 130 -4.23 -12.86 -11.66
N PRO A 131 -4.41 -12.65 -12.97
CA PRO A 131 -5.55 -11.87 -13.48
C PRO A 131 -6.88 -12.43 -12.99
N ALA A 132 -7.77 -11.56 -12.53
CA ALA A 132 -9.11 -11.91 -12.09
C ALA A 132 -10.17 -11.20 -12.95
N ALA A 133 -11.31 -11.88 -13.16
CA ALA A 133 -12.48 -11.26 -13.76
C ALA A 133 -13.12 -10.26 -12.78
N PRO A 134 -13.81 -9.22 -13.29
CA PRO A 134 -14.60 -8.31 -12.46
C PRO A 134 -15.64 -9.01 -11.58
#